data_AF-A0AAW2IKF1-F1
#
_entry.id   AF-A0AAW2IKF1-F1
#
_cell.length_a   1.000
_cell.length_b   1.000
_cell.length_c   1.000
_cell.angle_alpha   90.00
_cell.angle_beta   90.00
_cell.angle_gamma   90.00
#
_symmetry.space_group_name_H-M   'P 1'
#
loop_
_entity.id
_entity.type
_entity.pdbx_description
1 polymer ?
#
loop_
_entity_poly.entity_id
_entity_poly.type
_entity_poly.pdbx_seq_one_letter_code
_entity_poly.pdbx_strand_id
1 'polypeptide(L)'
;MSWHATHQITEGSMCHPSDAEVWKNFDRMYSDFAEEPRNVQLGLCTDGFAPHGQYSRTYSCWSIIITQYNLSPGMCMSSEYMFRMIVIPDPSNLKRMTDVYLEPLIEELL
;
A
#
# COMPACT_ATOMS: atom_id res chain seq x y z
N MET A 1 1.72 -11.47 13.12
CA MET A 1 2.11 -10.56 12.03
C MET A 1 3.33 -9.74 12.46
N SER A 2 4.48 -10.39 12.64
CA SER A 2 5.71 -9.76 13.15
C SER A 2 6.92 -10.07 12.26
N TRP A 3 6.68 -10.56 11.04
CA TRP A 3 7.74 -11.06 10.17
C TRP A 3 8.75 -9.95 9.86
N HIS A 4 8.26 -8.74 9.57
CA HIS A 4 9.06 -7.55 9.31
C HIS A 4 10.05 -7.22 10.45
N ALA A 5 9.75 -7.58 11.71
CA ALA A 5 10.62 -7.32 12.84
C ALA A 5 11.65 -8.44 13.09
N THR A 6 11.34 -9.68 12.69
CA THR A 6 12.17 -10.87 12.98
C THR A 6 13.02 -11.35 11.82
N HIS A 7 12.77 -10.87 10.60
CA HIS A 7 13.51 -11.31 9.42
C HIS A 7 14.96 -10.83 9.42
N GLN A 8 15.83 -11.57 8.72
CA GLN A 8 17.23 -11.19 8.55
C GLN A 8 17.37 -10.27 7.34
N ILE A 9 18.01 -9.13 7.56
CA ILE A 9 18.35 -8.18 6.51
C ILE A 9 19.65 -8.66 5.86
N THR A 10 19.65 -8.76 4.53
CA THR A 10 20.86 -9.08 3.77
C THR A 10 21.57 -7.78 3.39
N GLU A 11 22.83 -7.60 3.79
CA GLU A 11 23.58 -6.38 3.46
C GLU A 11 23.64 -6.17 1.94
N GLY A 12 23.32 -4.94 1.51
CA GLY A 12 23.32 -4.56 0.09
C GLY A 12 22.08 -4.97 -0.71
N SER A 13 21.08 -5.60 -0.09
CA SER A 13 19.82 -5.96 -0.77
C SER A 13 18.60 -5.55 0.06
N MET A 14 17.60 -4.96 -0.60
CA MET A 14 16.30 -4.66 -0.02
C MET A 14 15.34 -5.78 -0.38
N CYS A 15 15.03 -6.66 0.59
CA CYS A 15 14.17 -7.82 0.39
C CYS A 15 12.73 -7.56 0.85
N HIS A 16 12.53 -6.56 1.71
CA HIS A 16 11.24 -6.18 2.24
C HIS A 16 11.14 -4.65 2.43
N PRO A 17 9.96 -4.02 2.32
CA PRO A 17 9.80 -2.58 2.58
C PRO A 17 10.35 -2.10 3.93
N SER A 18 10.37 -2.95 4.96
CA SER A 18 10.98 -2.63 6.26
C SER A 18 12.50 -2.43 6.23
N ASP A 19 13.18 -2.90 5.18
CA ASP A 19 14.62 -2.67 5.00
C ASP A 19 14.91 -1.21 4.58
N ALA A 20 13.90 -0.53 4.02
CA ALA A 20 14.04 0.81 3.46
C ALA A 20 14.26 1.87 4.54
N GLU A 21 15.05 2.90 4.20
CA GLU A 21 15.32 4.00 5.13
C GLU A 21 14.06 4.80 5.49
N VAL A 22 13.07 4.84 4.58
CA VAL A 22 11.79 5.49 4.84
C VAL A 22 11.04 4.81 5.99
N TRP A 23 11.03 3.48 6.02
CA TRP A 23 10.43 2.70 7.11
C TRP A 23 11.18 2.94 8.42
N LYS A 24 12.51 2.84 8.41
CA LYS A 24 13.35 3.08 9.58
C LYS A 24 13.16 4.50 10.12
N ASN A 25 13.01 5.49 9.25
CA ASN A 25 12.70 6.86 9.66
C ASN A 25 11.30 6.98 10.26
N PHE A 26 10.31 6.27 9.72
CA PHE A 26 8.97 6.21 10.29
C PHE A 26 8.99 5.60 11.70
N ASP A 27 9.69 4.48 11.89
CA ASP A 27 9.84 3.83 13.20
C ASP A 27 10.56 4.74 14.22
N ARG A 28 11.53 5.55 13.77
CA ARG A 28 12.19 6.57 14.61
C ARG A 28 11.26 7.72 15.00
N MET A 29 10.36 8.14 14.11
CA MET A 29 9.41 9.22 14.38
C MET A 29 8.27 8.78 15.30
N TYR A 30 7.85 7.52 15.19
CA TYR A 30 6.75 6.93 15.96
C TYR A 30 7.25 5.74 16.78
N SER A 31 8.19 5.99 17.70
CA SER A 31 8.81 4.94 18.52
C SER A 31 7.78 4.10 19.27
N ASP A 32 6.77 4.73 19.85
CA ASP A 32 5.72 4.06 20.64
C ASP A 32 4.91 3.09 19.77
N PHE A 33 4.77 3.39 18.48
CA PHE A 33 4.13 2.49 17.51
C PHE A 33 5.08 1.36 17.10
N ALA A 34 6.35 1.65 16.87
CA ALA A 34 7.35 0.66 16.47
C ALA A 34 7.70 -0.34 17.59
N GLU A 35 7.51 0.04 18.85
CA GLU A 35 7.77 -0.82 20.02
C GLU A 35 6.89 -2.06 20.08
N GLU A 36 5.69 -2.04 19.49
CA GLU A 36 4.81 -3.21 19.37
C GLU A 36 4.88 -3.79 17.95
N PRO A 37 5.64 -4.88 17.71
CA PRO A 37 5.83 -5.45 16.37
C PRO A 37 4.55 -6.01 15.72
N ARG A 38 3.46 -6.13 16.47
CA ARG A 38 2.15 -6.54 15.94
C ARG A 38 1.37 -5.38 15.34
N ASN A 39 1.78 -4.14 15.58
CA ASN A 39 1.18 -2.98 14.95
C ASN A 39 1.29 -3.09 13.43
N VAL A 40 0.17 -2.91 12.76
CA VAL A 40 0.04 -3.21 11.34
C VAL A 40 0.51 -2.03 10.52
N GLN A 41 1.49 -2.26 9.66
CA GLN A 41 1.94 -1.34 8.62
C GLN A 41 1.35 -1.76 7.28
N LEU A 42 0.59 -0.86 6.67
CA LEU A 42 -0.12 -1.08 5.42
C LEU A 42 0.60 -0.39 4.27
N GLY A 43 0.71 -1.10 3.16
CA GLY A 43 1.08 -0.53 1.87
C GLY A 43 -0.15 -0.14 1.08
N LEU A 44 -0.19 1.08 0.56
CA LEU A 44 -1.24 1.55 -0.33
C LEU A 44 -0.68 1.78 -1.72
N CYS A 45 -1.31 1.18 -2.73
CA CYS A 45 -0.95 1.33 -4.13
C CYS A 45 -2.19 1.76 -4.94
N THR A 46 -2.00 2.72 -5.82
CA THR A 46 -3.02 3.17 -6.78
C THR A 46 -2.45 3.07 -8.18
N ASP A 47 -3.00 2.20 -9.01
CA ASP A 47 -2.65 2.14 -10.44
C ASP A 47 -3.85 2.56 -11.30
N GLY A 48 -3.55 3.27 -12.38
CA GLY A 48 -4.53 3.77 -13.32
C GLY A 48 -4.80 2.72 -14.37
N PHE A 49 -5.84 1.91 -14.18
CA PHE A 49 -6.24 0.95 -15.19
C PHE A 49 -7.14 1.64 -16.23
N ALA A 50 -6.77 1.57 -17.51
CA ALA A 50 -7.64 1.97 -18.61
C ALA A 50 -8.29 0.71 -19.21
N PRO A 51 -9.51 0.31 -18.76
CA PRO A 51 -10.11 -0.97 -19.14
C PRO A 51 -10.50 -1.09 -20.61
N HIS A 52 -10.51 0.03 -21.36
CA HIS A 52 -10.76 0.04 -22.78
C HIS A 52 -9.54 0.67 -23.49
N GLY A 53 -8.95 -0.08 -24.42
CA GLY A 53 -7.79 0.37 -25.20
C GLY A 53 -8.07 1.66 -25.99
N GLN A 54 -7.01 2.18 -26.63
CA GLN A 54 -6.87 3.50 -27.28
C GLN A 54 -8.05 4.03 -28.15
N TYR A 55 -9.07 3.23 -28.45
CA TYR A 55 -10.13 3.51 -29.42
C TYR A 55 -11.57 3.56 -28.86
N SER A 56 -11.78 3.45 -27.55
CA SER A 56 -13.14 3.50 -26.98
C SER A 56 -13.14 4.23 -25.64
N ARG A 57 -14.02 5.24 -25.52
CA ARG A 57 -14.33 6.11 -24.36
C ARG A 57 -13.19 6.28 -23.33
N THR A 58 -12.69 7.51 -23.17
CA THR A 58 -11.84 7.96 -22.05
C THR A 58 -12.53 7.68 -20.72
N TYR A 59 -12.30 6.49 -20.19
CA TYR A 59 -12.78 6.06 -18.89
C TYR A 59 -11.60 5.40 -18.20
N SER A 60 -11.08 6.06 -17.18
CA SER A 60 -10.07 5.48 -16.31
C SER A 60 -10.76 4.87 -15.10
N CYS A 61 -10.33 3.67 -14.74
CA CYS A 61 -10.75 2.97 -13.54
C CYS A 61 -9.51 2.84 -12.65
N TRP A 62 -9.53 3.49 -11.50
CA TRP A 62 -8.40 3.40 -10.56
C TRP A 62 -8.73 2.36 -9.51
N SER A 63 -7.85 1.38 -9.33
CA SER A 63 -7.95 0.44 -8.22
C SER A 63 -7.03 0.84 -7.08
N ILE A 64 -7.59 1.03 -5.89
CA ILE A 64 -6.82 1.13 -4.64
C ILE A 64 -6.59 -0.30 -4.14
N ILE A 65 -5.30 -0.64 -3.98
CA ILE A 65 -4.84 -1.93 -3.44
C ILE A 65 -4.16 -1.66 -2.11
N ILE A 66 -4.59 -2.38 -1.08
CA ILE A 66 -4.00 -2.36 0.26
C ILE A 66 -3.31 -3.69 0.50
N THR A 67 -2.08 -3.68 0.97
CA THR A 67 -1.34 -4.87 1.37
C THR A 67 -0.79 -4.74 2.79
N GLN A 68 -0.67 -5.86 3.50
CA GLN A 68 -0.09 -5.91 4.83
C GLN A 68 1.42 -6.15 4.74
N TYR A 69 2.23 -5.14 5.07
CA TYR A 69 3.69 -5.27 5.09
C TYR A 69 4.23 -5.98 6.33
N ASN A 70 3.39 -6.41 7.26
CA ASN A 70 3.85 -7.25 8.37
C ASN A 70 4.13 -8.71 7.97
N LEU A 71 3.75 -9.10 6.75
CA LEU A 71 3.89 -10.45 6.20
C LEU A 71 5.23 -10.62 5.47
N SER A 72 5.58 -11.86 5.13
CA SER A 72 6.77 -12.12 4.33
C SER A 72 6.62 -11.58 2.89
N PRO A 73 7.72 -11.30 2.16
CA PRO A 73 7.68 -10.73 0.82
C PRO A 73 6.79 -11.50 -0.16
N GLY A 74 6.82 -12.84 -0.09
CA GLY A 74 5.97 -13.68 -0.92
C GLY A 74 4.48 -13.58 -0.56
N MET A 75 4.16 -13.40 0.72
CA MET A 75 2.79 -13.28 1.19
C MET A 75 2.24 -11.86 0.93
N CYS A 76 2.98 -10.80 1.25
CA CYS A 76 2.51 -9.43 1.04
C CYS A 76 2.30 -9.09 -0.45
N MET A 77 2.98 -9.81 -1.35
CA MET A 77 2.79 -9.70 -2.80
C MET A 77 1.75 -10.68 -3.36
N SER A 78 1.16 -11.55 -2.54
CA SER A 78 0.17 -12.52 -2.99
C SER A 78 -1.23 -11.91 -3.08
N SER A 79 -2.01 -12.29 -4.09
CA SER A 79 -3.35 -11.74 -4.31
C SER A 79 -4.33 -12.03 -3.15
N GLU A 80 -4.09 -13.08 -2.37
CA GLU A 80 -4.91 -13.44 -1.20
C GLU A 80 -4.75 -12.45 -0.04
N TYR A 81 -3.61 -11.75 0.03
CA TYR A 81 -3.32 -10.76 1.08
C TYR A 81 -3.38 -9.32 0.55
N MET A 82 -3.72 -9.13 -0.72
CA MET A 82 -3.98 -7.84 -1.33
C MET A 82 -5.48 -7.56 -1.33
N PHE A 83 -5.90 -6.57 -0.56
CA PHE A 83 -7.27 -6.11 -0.53
C PHE A 83 -7.48 -5.05 -1.61
N ARG A 84 -8.34 -5.35 -2.58
CA ARG A 84 -8.74 -4.40 -3.63
C ARG A 84 -10.08 -3.77 -3.25
N MET A 85 -10.07 -2.50 -2.87
CA MET A 85 -11.27 -1.86 -2.30
C MET A 85 -12.08 -1.05 -3.30
N ILE A 86 -11.47 -0.13 -4.05
CA ILE A 86 -12.24 0.89 -4.77
C ILE A 86 -11.91 0.84 -6.25
N VAL A 87 -12.94 0.70 -7.10
CA VAL A 87 -12.90 0.95 -8.54
C VAL A 87 -13.58 2.30 -8.74
N ILE A 88 -12.81 3.37 -8.95
CA ILE A 88 -13.39 4.71 -9.14
C ILE A 88 -13.59 4.93 -10.64
N PRO A 89 -14.86 5.08 -11.10
CA PRO A 89 -15.17 5.55 -12.44
C PRO A 89 -14.69 6.98 -12.61
N ASP A 90 -13.75 7.26 -13.50
CA ASP A 90 -13.49 8.64 -13.86
C ASP A 90 -13.25 8.87 -15.36
N PRO A 91 -14.13 9.66 -16.00
CA PRO A 91 -13.92 10.17 -17.35
C PRO A 91 -12.86 11.29 -17.44
N SER A 92 -12.43 11.92 -16.34
CA SER A 92 -11.69 13.19 -16.36
C SER A 92 -10.74 13.41 -15.17
N ASN A 93 -9.59 12.73 -15.19
CA ASN A 93 -8.38 13.01 -14.39
C ASN A 93 -8.49 12.94 -12.84
N LEU A 94 -8.57 11.71 -12.35
CA LEU A 94 -8.64 11.29 -10.96
C LEU A 94 -7.43 11.67 -10.11
N LYS A 95 -6.27 11.92 -10.72
CA LYS A 95 -5.04 12.36 -10.02
C LYS A 95 -5.23 13.60 -9.15
N ARG A 96 -6.22 14.43 -9.45
CA ARG A 96 -6.53 15.66 -8.69
C ARG A 96 -7.45 15.45 -7.50
N MET A 97 -8.09 14.29 -7.36
CA MET A 97 -9.08 13.99 -6.32
C MET A 97 -8.70 12.77 -5.48
N THR A 98 -7.48 12.25 -5.62
CA THR A 98 -7.01 11.08 -4.87
C THR A 98 -7.13 11.29 -3.36
N ASP A 99 -6.90 12.51 -2.88
CA ASP A 99 -7.10 12.92 -1.49
C ASP A 99 -8.54 12.73 -1.02
N VAL A 100 -9.53 13.21 -1.78
CA VAL A 100 -10.96 13.09 -1.47
C VAL A 100 -11.41 11.61 -1.40
N TYR A 101 -10.89 10.77 -2.29
CA TYR A 101 -11.27 9.35 -2.32
C TYR A 101 -10.52 8.49 -1.29
N LEU A 102 -9.38 8.96 -0.78
CA LEU A 102 -8.65 8.28 0.29
C LEU A 102 -9.13 8.69 1.68
N GLU A 103 -9.81 9.82 1.83
CA GLU A 103 -10.30 10.32 3.12
C GLU A 103 -11.18 9.28 3.86
N PRO A 104 -12.20 8.65 3.25
CA PRO A 104 -13.00 7.62 3.93
C PRO A 104 -12.16 6.40 4.36
N LEU A 105 -11.16 6.05 3.56
CA LEU A 105 -10.25 4.94 3.88
C LEU A 105 -9.36 5.29 5.08
N ILE A 106 -8.88 6.53 5.17
CA ILE A 106 -8.09 7.00 6.31
C ILE A 106 -8.96 7.02 7.57
N GLU A 107 -10.21 7.48 7.48
CA GLU A 107 -11.16 7.45 8.61
C GLU A 107 -11.45 6.03 9.11
N GLU A 108 -11.51 5.03 8.24
CA GLU A 108 -11.67 3.62 8.66
C GLU A 108 -10.42 3.03 9.32
N LEU A 109 -9.25 3.60 9.07
CA LEU A 109 -7.96 3.09 9.56
C LEU A 109 -7.48 3.77 10.87
N LEU A 110 -8.07 4.92 11.23
CA LEU A 110 -7.77 5.69 12.45
C LEU A 110 -8.67 5.28 13.63
#